data_AF-A0A9E4N1Q0-F1
#
_entry.id   AF-A0A9E4N1Q0-F1
#
_cell.length_a   1.000
_cell.length_b   1.000
_cell.length_c   1.000
_cell.angle_alpha   90.00
_cell.angle_beta   90.00
_cell.angle_gamma   90.00
#
_symmetry.space_group_name_H-M   'P 1'
#
loop_
_entity.id
_entity.type
_entity.pdbx_description
1 polymer ?
#
loop_
_entity_poly.entity_id
_entity_poly.type
_entity_poly.pdbx_seq_one_letter_code
_entity_poly.pdbx_strand_id
1 'polypeptide(L)'
;MLAIKNLTASVDGKEILKGVDLQVEAGELHAIMGPNGSGKSTLAHILAGRDGYSVTGGEVRYLGEDLLQLEVEERARQGLFLAMQYPVELPGVNNMSFLRESMNALRRARGEPEIDTLSFMKQVKEKARQVKLDEKLLKRSVNAGFSGGEKKRNEILQMAMLEPKLAILDETDSGLDIDALRTVADGVNRLRTAERGMLVVTHYQRLLDYIQPDKVHVLADGRIVRSGGKELALELEARGYGWLLEEAAA
;
A
#
# COMPACT_ATOMS: atom_id res chain seq x y z
N MET A 1 -5.40 -12.76 7.49
CA MET A 1 -5.74 -12.47 6.05
C MET A 1 -4.49 -12.65 5.18
N LEU A 2 -3.44 -11.87 5.45
CA LEU A 2 -2.10 -12.04 4.88
C LEU A 2 -1.22 -12.70 5.94
N ALA A 3 -0.46 -13.73 5.57
CA ALA A 3 0.52 -14.37 6.43
C ALA A 3 1.83 -14.59 5.65
N ILE A 4 2.91 -14.03 6.16
CA ILE A 4 4.27 -14.13 5.65
C ILE A 4 5.07 -14.94 6.67
N LYS A 5 5.72 -16.01 6.20
CA LYS A 5 6.55 -16.87 7.05
C LYS A 5 7.95 -16.97 6.48
N ASN A 6 8.93 -16.54 7.26
CA ASN A 6 10.36 -16.62 6.96
C ASN A 6 10.70 -16.20 5.51
N LEU A 7 10.10 -15.11 5.01
CA LEU A 7 10.29 -14.68 3.63
C LEU A 7 11.73 -14.15 3.44
N THR A 8 12.46 -14.74 2.50
CA THR A 8 13.77 -14.29 2.06
C THR A 8 13.74 -13.92 0.59
N ALA A 9 14.44 -12.85 0.21
CA ALA A 9 14.44 -12.38 -1.17
C ALA A 9 15.67 -11.54 -1.50
N SER A 10 16.04 -11.55 -2.77
CA SER A 10 17.14 -10.77 -3.34
C SER A 10 16.69 -9.83 -4.45
N VAL A 11 17.49 -8.77 -4.67
CA VAL A 11 17.37 -7.81 -5.77
C VAL A 11 18.76 -7.69 -6.39
N ASP A 12 18.86 -7.90 -7.70
CA ASP A 12 20.14 -7.88 -8.43
C ASP A 12 21.24 -8.75 -7.77
N GLY A 13 20.85 -9.91 -7.26
CA GLY A 13 21.74 -10.86 -6.58
C GLY A 13 22.13 -10.49 -5.13
N LYS A 14 21.74 -9.31 -4.64
CA LYS A 14 21.93 -8.92 -3.24
C LYS A 14 20.75 -9.36 -2.40
N GLU A 15 20.99 -10.10 -1.32
CA GLU A 15 19.95 -10.45 -0.35
C GLU A 15 19.45 -9.20 0.39
N ILE A 16 18.13 -8.98 0.38
CA ILE A 16 17.47 -7.81 0.98
C ILE A 16 16.53 -8.24 2.10
N LEU A 17 15.68 -9.24 1.88
CA LEU A 17 14.85 -9.83 2.94
C LEU A 17 15.52 -11.08 3.45
N LYS A 18 15.66 -11.20 4.77
CA LYS A 18 16.48 -12.23 5.44
C LYS A 18 15.65 -13.10 6.41
N GLY A 19 14.36 -13.29 6.13
CA GLY A 19 13.43 -14.01 7.00
C GLY A 19 12.44 -13.06 7.66
N VAL A 20 11.48 -12.58 6.88
CA VAL A 20 10.40 -11.72 7.37
C VAL A 20 9.21 -12.60 7.80
N ASP A 21 8.74 -12.39 9.02
CA ASP A 21 7.50 -12.96 9.55
C ASP A 21 6.50 -11.84 9.86
N LEU A 22 5.34 -11.88 9.20
CA LEU A 22 4.31 -10.85 9.34
C LEU A 22 2.93 -11.48 9.17
N GLN A 23 1.98 -11.06 10.00
CA GLN A 23 0.58 -11.43 9.85
C GLN A 23 -0.26 -10.17 9.95
N VAL A 24 -1.20 -10.02 9.02
CA VAL A 24 -2.20 -8.94 8.99
C VAL A 24 -3.56 -9.58 8.86
N GLU A 25 -4.44 -9.35 9.84
CA GLU A 25 -5.82 -9.82 9.79
C GLU A 25 -6.76 -8.83 9.10
N ALA A 26 -7.95 -9.31 8.76
CA ALA A 26 -8.99 -8.44 8.23
C ALA A 26 -9.39 -7.41 9.30
N GLY A 27 -9.52 -6.14 8.89
CA GLY A 27 -9.86 -5.05 9.79
C GLY A 27 -8.67 -4.43 10.53
N GLU A 28 -7.48 -5.04 10.47
CA GLU A 28 -6.27 -4.50 11.07
C GLU A 28 -5.53 -3.58 10.09
N LEU A 29 -5.00 -2.48 10.63
CA LEU A 29 -4.00 -1.65 9.96
C LEU A 29 -2.65 -1.80 10.66
N HIS A 30 -1.69 -2.35 9.95
CA HIS A 30 -0.32 -2.48 10.42
C HIS A 30 0.56 -1.42 9.78
N ALA A 31 1.53 -0.91 10.53
CA ALA A 31 2.59 -0.06 10.01
C ALA A 31 3.92 -0.82 9.99
N ILE A 32 4.68 -0.70 8.91
CA ILE A 32 6.08 -1.12 8.84
C ILE A 32 6.95 0.14 8.80
N MET A 33 7.74 0.29 9.85
CA MET A 33 8.76 1.32 10.02
C MET A 33 10.15 0.72 9.91
N GLY A 34 11.18 1.56 9.80
CA GLY A 34 12.57 1.11 9.70
C GLY A 34 13.46 2.07 8.91
N PRO A 35 14.78 1.97 9.06
CA PRO A 35 15.72 2.81 8.32
C PRO A 35 15.64 2.59 6.81
N ASN A 36 16.20 3.52 6.04
CA ASN A 36 16.30 3.38 4.59
C ASN A 36 17.18 2.17 4.23
N GLY A 37 16.77 1.43 3.20
CA GLY A 37 17.46 0.22 2.77
C GLY A 37 17.19 -1.03 3.61
N SER A 38 16.30 -0.98 4.60
CA SER A 38 15.97 -2.16 5.43
C SER A 38 15.10 -3.22 4.75
N GLY A 39 14.57 -2.93 3.55
CA GLY A 39 13.73 -3.85 2.77
C GLY A 39 12.23 -3.55 2.79
N LYS A 40 11.78 -2.40 3.31
CA LYS A 40 10.34 -2.09 3.45
C LYS A 40 9.60 -2.05 2.10
N SER A 41 10.09 -1.25 1.16
CA SER A 41 9.51 -1.17 -0.19
C SER A 41 9.76 -2.45 -0.99
N THR A 42 10.87 -3.16 -0.72
CA THR A 42 11.11 -4.50 -1.29
C THR A 42 10.02 -5.48 -0.89
N LEU A 43 9.61 -5.50 0.37
CA LEU A 43 8.49 -6.31 0.84
C LEU A 43 7.19 -5.92 0.14
N ALA A 44 6.85 -4.62 0.08
CA ALA A 44 5.65 -4.15 -0.60
C ALA A 44 5.61 -4.56 -2.08
N HIS A 45 6.74 -4.44 -2.79
CA HIS A 45 6.87 -4.79 -4.19
C HIS A 45 6.78 -6.30 -4.46
N ILE A 46 7.38 -7.14 -3.60
CA ILE A 46 7.25 -8.60 -3.69
C ILE A 46 5.81 -9.03 -3.49
N LEU A 47 5.10 -8.45 -2.50
CA LEU A 47 3.69 -8.74 -2.26
C LEU A 47 2.82 -8.35 -3.46
N ALA A 48 3.10 -7.21 -4.09
CA ALA A 48 2.41 -6.75 -5.30
C ALA A 48 2.75 -7.54 -6.57
N GLY A 49 3.80 -8.38 -6.54
CA GLY A 49 4.23 -9.19 -7.69
C GLY A 49 5.07 -8.41 -8.71
N ARG A 50 5.72 -7.33 -8.29
CA ARG A 50 6.56 -6.53 -9.18
C ARG A 50 7.77 -7.35 -9.64
N ASP A 51 8.11 -7.25 -10.91
CA ASP A 51 9.32 -7.85 -11.48
C ASP A 51 10.61 -7.27 -10.87
N GLY A 52 11.72 -8.00 -11.02
CA GLY A 52 13.05 -7.60 -10.56
C GLY A 52 13.41 -8.05 -9.14
N TYR A 53 12.56 -8.86 -8.52
CA TYR A 53 12.77 -9.43 -7.19
C TYR A 53 12.79 -10.96 -7.29
N SER A 54 13.74 -11.59 -6.61
CA SER A 54 13.83 -13.06 -6.55
C SER A 54 13.53 -13.53 -5.14
N VAL A 55 12.40 -14.21 -4.94
CA VAL A 55 12.10 -14.87 -3.66
C VAL A 55 12.98 -16.12 -3.55
N THR A 56 13.80 -16.16 -2.50
CA THR A 56 14.79 -17.24 -2.28
C THR A 56 14.33 -18.27 -1.25
N GLY A 57 13.23 -18.00 -0.54
CA GLY A 57 12.72 -18.86 0.52
C GLY A 57 11.55 -18.23 1.28
N GLY A 58 10.91 -19.06 2.12
CA GLY A 58 9.72 -18.69 2.88
C GLY A 58 8.41 -18.91 2.12
N GLU A 59 7.32 -18.46 2.72
CA GLU A 59 5.95 -18.64 2.19
C GLU A 59 5.15 -17.35 2.41
N VAL A 60 4.31 -17.00 1.43
CA VAL A 60 3.33 -15.92 1.59
C VAL A 60 1.94 -16.44 1.26
N ARG A 61 1.06 -16.48 2.26
CA ARG A 61 -0.35 -16.81 2.07
C ARG A 61 -1.23 -15.57 2.09
N TYR A 62 -2.12 -15.47 1.12
CA TYR A 62 -3.15 -14.44 1.06
C TYR A 62 -4.51 -15.11 0.84
N LEU A 63 -5.46 -14.86 1.75
CA LEU A 63 -6.77 -15.51 1.74
C LEU A 63 -6.72 -17.06 1.69
N GLY A 64 -5.63 -17.63 2.22
CA GLY A 64 -5.41 -19.09 2.29
C GLY A 64 -4.64 -19.66 1.10
N GLU A 65 -4.44 -18.90 0.03
CA GLU A 65 -3.71 -19.31 -1.17
C GLU A 65 -2.26 -18.83 -1.16
N ASP A 66 -1.38 -19.54 -1.88
CA ASP A 66 0.02 -19.12 -2.04
C ASP A 66 0.10 -17.92 -2.99
N LEU A 67 0.37 -16.75 -2.43
CA LEU A 67 0.45 -15.48 -3.16
C LEU A 67 1.60 -15.47 -4.17
N LEU A 68 2.67 -16.21 -3.91
CA LEU A 68 3.88 -16.19 -4.74
C LEU A 68 3.70 -16.91 -6.07
N GLN A 69 2.70 -17.79 -6.18
CA GLN A 69 2.33 -18.48 -7.42
C GLN A 69 1.39 -17.67 -8.31
N LEU A 70 0.85 -16.55 -7.80
CA LEU A 70 -0.11 -15.73 -8.52
C LEU A 70 0.59 -14.64 -9.34
N GLU A 71 0.13 -14.45 -10.57
CA GLU A 71 0.51 -13.32 -11.41
C GLU A 71 -0.07 -12.00 -10.85
N VAL A 72 0.50 -10.86 -11.24
CA VAL A 72 0.13 -9.54 -10.70
C VAL A 72 -1.38 -9.25 -10.84
N GLU A 73 -1.95 -9.54 -12.01
CA GLU A 73 -3.38 -9.35 -12.25
C GLU A 73 -4.26 -10.28 -11.42
N GLU A 74 -3.79 -11.48 -11.08
CA GLU A 74 -4.52 -12.43 -10.25
C GLU A 74 -4.56 -11.93 -8.80
N ARG A 75 -3.43 -11.43 -8.29
CA ARG A 75 -3.35 -10.77 -6.98
C ARG A 75 -4.33 -9.60 -6.90
N ALA A 76 -4.37 -8.76 -7.94
CA ALA A 76 -5.30 -7.64 -8.02
C ALA A 76 -6.78 -8.10 -8.04
N ARG A 77 -7.10 -9.15 -8.82
CA ARG A 77 -8.45 -9.75 -8.87
C ARG A 77 -8.88 -10.32 -7.52
N GLN A 78 -7.95 -10.88 -6.74
CA GLN A 78 -8.18 -11.32 -5.36
C GLN A 78 -8.28 -10.17 -4.35
N GLY A 79 -8.06 -8.93 -4.79
CA GLY A 79 -8.26 -7.73 -3.99
C GLY A 79 -7.01 -7.20 -3.29
N LEU A 80 -5.81 -7.53 -3.77
CA LEU A 80 -4.58 -6.86 -3.36
C LEU A 80 -4.41 -5.55 -4.14
N PHE A 81 -4.10 -4.46 -3.44
CA PHE A 81 -3.83 -3.15 -4.03
C PHE A 81 -2.53 -2.57 -3.49
N LEU A 82 -1.78 -1.89 -4.35
CA LEU A 82 -0.57 -1.16 -4.00
C LEU A 82 -0.74 0.33 -4.37
N ALA A 83 -0.67 1.22 -3.38
CA ALA A 83 -0.34 2.62 -3.62
C ALA A 83 1.18 2.76 -3.63
N MET A 84 1.71 3.31 -4.71
CA MET A 84 3.15 3.34 -4.98
C MET A 84 3.78 4.59 -4.38
N GLN A 85 5.02 4.48 -3.90
CA GLN A 85 5.83 5.63 -3.46
C GLN A 85 5.90 6.72 -4.54
N TYR A 86 6.07 6.33 -5.81
CA TYR A 86 6.08 7.24 -6.95
C TYR A 86 5.03 6.82 -7.99
N PRO A 87 3.85 7.47 -8.02
CA PRO A 87 2.79 7.08 -8.93
C PRO A 87 3.19 7.36 -10.38
N VAL A 88 3.05 6.35 -11.23
CA VAL A 88 3.45 6.39 -12.64
C VAL A 88 2.54 7.33 -13.43
N GLU A 89 3.13 8.11 -14.34
CA GLU A 89 2.39 8.91 -15.32
C GLU A 89 2.10 8.08 -16.57
N LEU A 90 0.85 8.13 -17.06
CA LEU A 90 0.47 7.47 -18.32
C LEU A 90 -0.07 8.52 -19.29
N PRO A 91 0.81 9.25 -20.01
CA PRO A 91 0.39 10.20 -21.03
C PRO A 91 -0.48 9.53 -22.11
N GLY A 92 -1.61 10.14 -22.43
CA GLY A 92 -2.56 9.64 -23.43
C GLY A 92 -3.61 8.67 -22.87
N VAL A 93 -3.45 8.18 -21.64
CA VAL A 93 -4.43 7.31 -20.98
C VAL A 93 -5.34 8.15 -20.09
N ASN A 94 -6.59 8.35 -20.52
CA ASN A 94 -7.57 9.11 -19.73
C ASN A 94 -7.86 8.45 -18.37
N ASN A 95 -7.85 9.24 -17.29
CA ASN A 95 -7.98 8.76 -15.92
C ASN A 95 -9.33 8.08 -15.63
N MET A 96 -10.45 8.64 -16.13
CA MET A 96 -11.77 8.01 -15.99
C MET A 96 -11.86 6.69 -16.75
N SER A 97 -11.35 6.64 -17.99
CA SER A 97 -11.36 5.41 -18.78
C SER A 97 -10.53 4.32 -18.10
N PHE A 98 -9.35 4.68 -17.58
CA PHE A 98 -8.50 3.78 -16.82
C PHE A 98 -9.18 3.21 -15.57
N LEU A 99 -9.78 4.09 -14.76
CA LEU A 99 -10.53 3.68 -13.56
C LEU A 99 -11.71 2.76 -13.90
N ARG A 100 -12.49 3.12 -14.92
CA ARG A 100 -13.64 2.32 -15.34
C ARG A 100 -13.23 0.94 -15.83
N GLU A 101 -12.19 0.87 -16.65
CA GLU A 101 -11.69 -0.39 -17.18
C GLU A 101 -11.11 -1.26 -16.06
N SER A 102 -10.39 -0.67 -15.12
CA SER A 102 -9.87 -1.37 -13.93
C SER A 102 -11.00 -1.97 -13.10
N MET A 103 -12.07 -1.21 -12.83
CA MET A 103 -13.25 -1.74 -12.14
C MET A 103 -13.94 -2.86 -12.91
N ASN A 104 -14.10 -2.69 -14.22
CA ASN A 104 -14.73 -3.71 -15.06
C ASN A 104 -13.89 -4.98 -15.14
N ALA A 105 -12.56 -4.89 -15.18
CA ALA A 105 -11.68 -6.04 -15.13
C ALA A 105 -11.88 -6.85 -13.83
N LEU A 106 -12.01 -6.18 -12.68
CA LEU A 106 -12.32 -6.84 -11.40
C LEU A 106 -13.73 -7.44 -11.38
N ARG A 107 -14.73 -6.73 -11.90
CA ARG A 107 -16.12 -7.21 -12.01
C ARG A 107 -16.22 -8.46 -12.88
N ARG A 108 -15.59 -8.45 -14.06
CA ARG A 108 -15.53 -9.61 -14.96
C ARG A 108 -14.88 -10.82 -14.28
N ALA A 109 -13.80 -10.62 -13.53
CA ALA A 109 -13.16 -11.69 -12.77
C ALA A 109 -14.06 -12.29 -11.66
N ARG A 110 -15.00 -11.51 -11.11
CA ARG A 110 -16.00 -11.97 -10.14
C ARG A 110 -17.29 -12.51 -10.77
N GLY A 111 -17.39 -12.51 -12.10
CA GLY A 111 -18.63 -12.86 -12.81
C GLY A 111 -19.74 -11.81 -12.67
N GLU A 112 -19.40 -10.59 -12.28
CA GLU A 112 -20.34 -9.47 -12.13
C GLU A 112 -20.50 -8.72 -13.46
N PRO A 113 -21.68 -8.12 -13.73
CA PRO A 113 -21.85 -7.26 -14.88
C PRO A 113 -20.98 -6.00 -14.77
N GLU A 114 -20.54 -5.51 -15.93
CA GLU A 114 -19.82 -4.25 -16.04
C GLU A 114 -20.63 -3.08 -15.46
N ILE A 115 -19.93 -2.09 -14.92
CA ILE A 115 -20.57 -0.91 -14.36
C ILE A 115 -21.17 -0.06 -15.48
N ASP A 116 -22.44 0.31 -15.33
CA ASP A 116 -23.09 1.23 -16.25
C ASP A 116 -22.47 2.63 -16.13
N THR A 117 -22.57 3.40 -17.21
CA THR A 117 -21.89 4.70 -17.31
C THR A 117 -22.40 5.68 -16.25
N LEU A 118 -23.70 5.71 -15.96
CA LEU A 118 -24.28 6.69 -15.03
C LEU A 118 -23.85 6.37 -13.58
N SER A 119 -23.90 5.10 -13.19
CA SER A 119 -23.42 4.66 -11.87
C SER A 119 -21.93 4.92 -11.69
N PHE A 120 -21.11 4.62 -12.70
CA PHE A 120 -19.68 4.93 -12.66
C PHE A 120 -19.43 6.42 -12.47
N MET A 121 -20.10 7.27 -13.28
CA MET A 121 -19.96 8.72 -13.19
C MET A 121 -20.36 9.28 -11.82
N LYS A 122 -21.41 8.72 -11.21
CA LYS A 122 -21.83 9.09 -9.86
C LYS A 122 -20.76 8.71 -8.83
N GLN A 123 -20.31 7.45 -8.85
CA GLN A 123 -19.33 6.93 -7.89
C GLN A 123 -17.99 7.68 -7.98
N VAL A 124 -17.45 7.88 -9.19
CA VAL A 124 -16.13 8.51 -9.35
C VAL A 124 -16.13 9.96 -8.88
N LYS A 125 -17.20 10.72 -9.15
CA LYS A 125 -17.32 12.11 -8.69
C LYS A 125 -17.48 12.20 -7.18
N GLU A 126 -18.26 11.29 -6.59
CA GLU A 126 -18.44 11.22 -5.15
C GLU A 126 -17.12 10.91 -4.44
N LYS A 127 -16.43 9.85 -4.86
CA LYS A 127 -15.13 9.44 -4.28
C LYS A 127 -14.03 10.47 -4.54
N ALA A 128 -14.01 11.12 -5.71
CA ALA A 128 -13.07 12.22 -6.00
C ALA A 128 -13.24 13.39 -5.04
N ARG A 129 -14.48 13.78 -4.72
CA ARG A 129 -14.76 14.82 -3.71
C ARG A 129 -14.32 14.41 -2.31
N GLN A 130 -14.52 13.14 -1.93
CA GLN A 130 -14.10 12.63 -0.62
C GLN A 130 -12.58 12.71 -0.42
N VAL A 131 -11.80 12.47 -1.48
CA VAL A 131 -10.33 12.55 -1.44
C VAL A 131 -9.79 13.92 -1.83
N LYS A 132 -10.66 14.93 -2.03
CA LYS A 132 -10.32 16.30 -2.46
C LYS A 132 -9.51 16.36 -3.77
N LEU A 133 -9.82 15.50 -4.73
CA LEU A 133 -9.27 15.59 -6.09
C LEU A 133 -10.16 16.48 -6.95
N ASP A 134 -9.59 17.46 -7.64
CA ASP A 134 -10.34 18.31 -8.58
C ASP A 134 -10.93 17.44 -9.71
N GLU A 135 -12.24 17.53 -9.93
CA GLU A 135 -12.95 16.77 -10.96
C GLU A 135 -12.38 17.03 -12.38
N LYS A 136 -11.72 18.16 -12.62
CA LYS A 136 -11.02 18.43 -13.89
C LYS A 136 -9.90 17.43 -14.17
N LEU A 137 -9.24 16.94 -13.12
CA LEU A 137 -8.16 15.95 -13.22
C LEU A 137 -8.66 14.58 -13.67
N LEU A 138 -9.93 14.25 -13.43
CA LEU A 138 -10.55 13.01 -13.91
C LEU A 138 -10.55 12.89 -15.44
N LYS A 139 -10.58 14.03 -16.14
CA LYS A 139 -10.59 14.09 -17.61
C LYS A 139 -9.19 14.11 -18.22
N ARG A 140 -8.13 14.24 -17.42
CA ARG A 140 -6.75 14.29 -17.88
C ARG A 140 -6.16 12.89 -18.02
N SER A 141 -4.98 12.82 -18.61
CA SER A 141 -4.17 11.61 -18.61
C SER A 141 -3.79 11.23 -17.17
N VAL A 142 -3.72 9.93 -16.85
CA VAL A 142 -3.41 9.43 -15.51
C VAL A 142 -2.09 10.04 -15.02
N ASN A 143 -2.18 10.79 -13.92
CA ASN A 143 -1.07 11.43 -13.21
C ASN A 143 -0.22 12.44 -14.02
N ALA A 144 -0.44 12.60 -15.32
CA ALA A 144 0.41 13.40 -16.19
C ALA A 144 0.21 14.91 -15.91
N GLY A 145 1.29 15.57 -15.49
CA GLY A 145 1.27 16.98 -15.07
C GLY A 145 0.41 17.23 -13.83
N PHE A 146 0.27 16.23 -12.96
CA PHE A 146 -0.26 16.38 -11.60
C PHE A 146 0.89 16.70 -10.65
N SER A 147 0.65 17.53 -9.65
CA SER A 147 1.53 17.69 -8.49
C SER A 147 1.65 16.38 -7.69
N GLY A 148 2.68 16.26 -6.84
CA GLY A 148 2.87 15.07 -5.99
C GLY A 148 1.64 14.74 -5.13
N GLY A 149 1.06 15.75 -4.47
CA GLY A 149 -0.16 15.58 -3.68
C GLY A 149 -1.38 15.20 -4.51
N GLU A 150 -1.53 15.70 -5.74
CA GLU A 150 -2.61 15.28 -6.65
C GLU A 150 -2.44 13.82 -7.11
N LYS A 151 -1.21 13.37 -7.38
CA LYS A 151 -0.93 11.97 -7.71
C LYS A 151 -1.33 11.05 -6.55
N LYS A 152 -0.95 11.39 -5.31
CA LYS A 152 -1.34 10.62 -4.13
C LYS A 152 -2.85 10.60 -3.91
N ARG A 153 -3.53 11.74 -4.03
CA ARG A 153 -5.00 11.79 -3.98
C ARG A 153 -5.64 10.93 -5.08
N ASN A 154 -5.05 10.88 -6.27
CA ASN A 154 -5.53 10.02 -7.36
C ASN A 154 -5.32 8.52 -7.07
N GLU A 155 -4.26 8.12 -6.37
CA GLU A 155 -4.11 6.74 -5.88
C GLU A 155 -5.13 6.38 -4.81
N ILE A 156 -5.40 7.28 -3.86
CA ILE A 156 -6.46 7.06 -2.87
C ILE A 156 -7.84 6.99 -3.54
N LEU A 157 -8.08 7.78 -4.61
CA LEU A 157 -9.26 7.62 -5.45
C LEU A 157 -9.33 6.22 -6.07
N GLN A 158 -8.23 5.72 -6.65
CA GLN A 158 -8.17 4.36 -7.19
C GLN A 158 -8.50 3.32 -6.12
N MET A 159 -7.87 3.40 -4.95
CA MET A 159 -8.16 2.52 -3.81
C MET A 159 -9.63 2.58 -3.42
N ALA A 160 -10.20 3.78 -3.37
CA ALA A 160 -11.61 3.99 -3.06
C ALA A 160 -12.51 3.34 -4.12
N MET A 161 -12.20 3.49 -5.42
CA MET A 161 -13.02 2.94 -6.52
C MET A 161 -12.92 1.42 -6.62
N LEU A 162 -11.74 0.83 -6.40
CA LEU A 162 -11.48 -0.60 -6.57
C LEU A 162 -11.84 -1.44 -5.35
N GLU A 163 -11.96 -0.81 -4.17
CA GLU A 163 -12.37 -1.45 -2.91
C GLU A 163 -11.60 -2.75 -2.60
N PRO A 164 -10.27 -2.70 -2.49
CA PRO A 164 -9.46 -3.91 -2.25
C PRO A 164 -9.77 -4.56 -0.90
N LYS A 165 -9.40 -5.84 -0.74
CA LYS A 165 -9.43 -6.54 0.54
C LYS A 165 -8.15 -6.31 1.34
N LEU A 166 -7.00 -6.20 0.65
CA LEU A 166 -5.72 -5.83 1.24
C LEU A 166 -5.16 -4.62 0.50
N ALA A 167 -4.90 -3.53 1.24
CA ALA A 167 -4.23 -2.35 0.68
C ALA A 167 -2.83 -2.18 1.28
N ILE A 168 -1.82 -2.12 0.42
CA ILE A 168 -0.43 -1.82 0.77
C ILE A 168 -0.15 -0.38 0.34
N LEU A 169 0.28 0.47 1.28
CA LEU A 169 0.57 1.88 1.05
C LEU A 169 2.07 2.11 1.23
N ASP A 170 2.82 2.15 0.13
CA ASP A 170 4.28 2.27 0.16
C ASP A 170 4.72 3.73 0.13
N GLU A 171 5.17 4.24 1.27
CA GLU A 171 5.70 5.61 1.46
C GLU A 171 4.80 6.68 0.82
N THR A 172 3.50 6.57 1.06
CA THR A 172 2.49 7.50 0.52
C THR A 172 2.58 8.92 1.06
N ASP A 173 3.34 9.10 2.14
CA ASP A 173 3.68 10.36 2.82
C ASP A 173 4.88 11.09 2.20
N SER A 174 5.68 10.43 1.36
CA SER A 174 6.90 11.02 0.81
C SER A 174 6.60 12.24 -0.07
N GLY A 175 7.30 13.35 0.22
CA GLY A 175 7.21 14.60 -0.54
C GLY A 175 5.91 15.39 -0.35
N LEU A 176 5.08 15.05 0.64
CA LEU A 176 3.84 15.77 0.94
C LEU A 176 4.05 16.83 2.02
N ASP A 177 3.38 17.98 1.84
CA ASP A 177 3.17 18.95 2.92
C ASP A 177 2.13 18.44 3.94
N ILE A 178 1.93 19.21 5.00
CA ILE A 178 1.05 18.86 6.13
C ILE A 178 -0.40 18.64 5.68
N ASP A 179 -0.90 19.51 4.79
CA ASP A 179 -2.30 19.50 4.37
C ASP A 179 -2.59 18.36 3.39
N ALA A 180 -1.64 18.07 2.51
CA ALA A 180 -1.67 16.93 1.61
C ALA A 180 -1.58 15.62 2.38
N LEU A 181 -0.66 15.52 3.35
CA LEU A 181 -0.52 14.35 4.23
C LEU A 181 -1.82 14.05 4.97
N ARG A 182 -2.42 15.06 5.60
CA ARG A 182 -3.70 14.93 6.30
C ARG A 182 -4.82 14.48 5.37
N THR A 183 -4.87 15.03 4.16
CA THR A 183 -5.90 14.66 3.18
C THR A 183 -5.75 13.21 2.69
N VAL A 184 -4.52 12.75 2.46
CA VAL A 184 -4.24 11.34 2.12
C VAL A 184 -4.65 10.44 3.28
N ALA A 185 -4.26 10.77 4.51
CA ALA A 185 -4.62 10.02 5.70
C ALA A 185 -6.14 9.94 5.94
N ASP A 186 -6.86 11.05 5.78
CA ASP A 186 -8.33 11.08 5.86
C ASP A 186 -8.96 10.11 4.84
N GLY A 187 -8.41 10.06 3.63
CA GLY A 187 -8.87 9.15 2.59
C GLY A 187 -8.60 7.68 2.91
N VAL A 188 -7.43 7.36 3.48
CA VAL A 188 -7.11 6.00 3.97
C VAL A 188 -8.05 5.59 5.11
N ASN A 189 -8.26 6.47 6.09
CA ASN A 189 -9.11 6.18 7.25
C ASN A 189 -10.56 5.92 6.86
N ARG A 190 -11.10 6.65 5.87
CA ARG A 190 -12.46 6.42 5.34
C ARG A 190 -12.63 5.04 4.71
N LEU A 191 -11.53 4.44 4.27
CA LEU A 191 -11.51 3.14 3.63
C LEU A 191 -11.25 2.02 4.65
N ARG A 192 -11.10 2.29 5.94
CA ARG A 192 -11.06 1.21 6.94
C ARG A 192 -12.42 0.53 7.05
N THR A 193 -12.42 -0.81 7.05
CA THR A 193 -13.60 -1.65 7.31
C THR A 193 -13.14 -2.89 8.05
N ALA A 194 -14.05 -3.61 8.72
CA ALA A 194 -13.73 -4.87 9.40
C ALA A 194 -13.24 -5.98 8.45
N GLU A 195 -13.44 -5.81 7.14
CA GLU A 195 -13.09 -6.81 6.12
C GLU A 195 -11.78 -6.47 5.38
N ARG A 196 -11.25 -5.25 5.55
CA ARG A 196 -10.06 -4.77 4.82
C ARG A 196 -8.84 -4.78 5.73
N GLY A 197 -7.81 -5.53 5.33
CA GLY A 197 -6.47 -5.41 5.92
C GLY A 197 -5.70 -4.25 5.27
N MET A 198 -4.89 -3.56 6.05
CA MET A 198 -4.03 -2.49 5.54
C MET A 198 -2.59 -2.63 6.04
N LEU A 199 -1.63 -2.42 5.13
CA LEU A 199 -0.21 -2.38 5.45
C LEU A 199 0.38 -1.05 5.01
N VAL A 200 0.71 -0.20 5.96
CA VAL A 200 1.31 1.12 5.71
C VAL A 200 2.82 1.00 5.88
N VAL A 201 3.56 1.18 4.79
CA VAL A 201 5.01 1.29 4.83
C VAL A 201 5.37 2.76 4.90
N THR A 202 6.07 3.17 5.95
CA THR A 202 6.51 4.56 6.14
C THR A 202 7.80 4.59 6.95
N HIS A 203 8.60 5.64 6.77
CA HIS A 203 9.75 5.95 7.61
C HIS A 203 9.45 7.06 8.63
N TYR A 204 8.32 7.76 8.53
CA TYR A 204 7.96 8.88 9.40
C TYR A 204 6.82 8.53 10.35
N GLN A 205 7.03 8.80 11.64
CA GLN A 205 5.98 8.68 12.66
C GLN A 205 4.78 9.60 12.36
N ARG A 206 5.02 10.75 11.74
CA ARG A 206 4.00 11.77 11.45
C ARG A 206 2.79 11.26 10.68
N LEU A 207 2.95 10.33 9.72
CA LEU A 207 1.81 9.74 9.02
C LEU A 207 0.91 8.95 10.00
N LEU A 208 1.53 8.31 10.99
CA LEU A 208 0.87 7.46 11.98
C LEU A 208 0.12 8.25 13.05
N ASP A 209 0.39 9.56 13.20
CA ASP A 209 -0.48 10.47 13.98
C ASP A 209 -1.87 10.59 13.35
N TYR A 210 -1.94 10.57 12.02
CA TYR A 210 -3.19 10.69 11.27
C TYR A 210 -3.80 9.31 10.96
N ILE A 211 -2.98 8.28 10.79
CA ILE A 211 -3.40 6.90 10.52
C ILE A 211 -2.94 6.02 11.68
N GLN A 212 -3.75 5.93 12.74
CA GLN A 212 -3.38 5.19 13.95
C GLN A 212 -3.31 3.68 13.69
N PRO A 213 -2.12 3.04 13.69
CA PRO A 213 -2.01 1.60 13.45
C PRO A 213 -2.47 0.79 14.67
N ASP A 214 -2.97 -0.41 14.41
CA ASP A 214 -3.24 -1.43 15.42
C ASP A 214 -1.92 -2.08 15.88
N LYS A 215 -0.97 -2.24 14.94
CA LYS A 215 0.36 -2.78 15.20
C LYS A 215 1.44 -2.06 14.40
N VAL A 216 2.60 -1.86 15.02
CA VAL A 216 3.80 -1.30 14.40
C VAL A 216 4.87 -2.38 14.38
N HIS A 217 5.53 -2.54 13.23
CA HIS A 217 6.65 -3.46 13.01
C HIS A 217 7.88 -2.66 12.59
N VAL A 218 9.03 -2.96 13.19
CA VAL A 218 10.31 -2.34 12.80
C VAL A 218 11.09 -3.33 11.95
N LEU A 219 11.26 -3.01 10.68
CA LEU A 219 12.08 -3.76 9.73
C LEU A 219 13.49 -3.18 9.70
N ALA A 220 14.47 -3.99 10.08
CA ALA A 220 15.89 -3.66 10.06
C ALA A 220 16.69 -4.86 9.52
N ASP A 221 17.70 -4.57 8.69
CA ASP A 221 18.55 -5.59 8.05
C ASP A 221 17.77 -6.77 7.42
N GLY A 222 16.63 -6.48 6.77
CA GLY A 222 15.82 -7.49 6.11
C GLY A 222 14.94 -8.35 7.03
N ARG A 223 14.83 -8.02 8.32
CA ARG A 223 14.03 -8.76 9.32
C ARG A 223 13.16 -7.82 10.15
N ILE A 224 12.03 -8.32 10.65
CA ILE A 224 11.26 -7.61 11.66
C ILE A 224 11.91 -7.85 13.01
N VAL A 225 12.56 -6.83 13.56
CA VAL A 225 13.33 -6.91 14.82
C VAL A 225 12.49 -6.60 16.05
N ARG A 226 11.39 -5.86 15.88
CA ARG A 226 10.49 -5.46 16.97
C ARG A 226 9.08 -5.32 16.42
N SER A 227 8.09 -5.68 17.24
CA SER A 227 6.68 -5.36 16.99
C SER A 227 6.04 -4.85 18.28
N GLY A 228 5.10 -3.92 18.17
CA GLY A 228 4.40 -3.33 19.31
C GLY A 228 3.14 -2.58 18.88
N GLY A 229 2.51 -1.86 19.81
CA GLY A 229 1.41 -0.95 19.49
C GLY A 229 1.92 0.38 18.94
N LYS A 230 1.02 1.36 18.84
CA LYS A 230 1.32 2.71 18.33
C LYS A 230 2.41 3.46 19.12
N GLU A 231 2.57 3.13 20.40
CA GLU A 231 3.60 3.68 21.28
C GLU A 231 5.02 3.40 20.77
N LEU A 232 5.21 2.29 20.06
CA LEU A 232 6.50 1.97 19.44
C LEU A 232 6.89 3.02 18.39
N ALA A 233 5.95 3.53 17.61
CA ALA A 233 6.23 4.59 16.65
C ALA A 233 6.66 5.89 17.33
N LEU A 234 6.05 6.24 18.47
CA LEU A 234 6.41 7.42 19.25
C LEU A 234 7.82 7.29 19.87
N GLU A 235 8.16 6.09 20.36
CA GLU A 235 9.48 5.82 20.91
C GLU A 235 10.58 5.90 19.84
N LEU A 236 10.30 5.40 18.63
CA LEU A 236 11.20 5.48 17.48
C LEU A 236 11.47 6.93 17.05
N GLU A 237 10.45 7.79 17.02
CA GLU A 237 10.64 9.21 16.69
C GLU A 237 11.49 9.93 17.74
N ALA A 238 11.31 9.61 19.03
CA ALA A 238 12.03 10.26 20.13
C ALA A 238 13.50 9.82 20.24
N ARG A 239 13.80 8.54 19.97
CA ARG A 239 15.13 7.94 20.21
C ARG A 239 15.89 7.61 18.92
N GLY A 240 15.23 7.66 17.77
CA GLY A 240 15.74 7.09 16.52
C GLY A 240 15.76 5.56 16.54
N TYR A 241 16.31 4.96 15.47
CA TYR A 241 16.37 3.49 15.32
C TYR A 241 17.57 2.83 16.00
N GLY A 242 18.59 3.60 16.43
CA GLY A 242 19.90 3.05 16.83
C GLY A 242 19.85 2.00 17.94
N TRP A 243 19.09 2.26 19.00
CA TRP A 243 18.96 1.36 20.16
C TRP A 243 18.39 -0.02 19.78
N LEU A 244 17.45 -0.08 18.82
CA LEU A 244 16.91 -1.36 18.31
C LEU A 244 17.92 -2.11 17.46
N LEU A 245 18.76 -1.39 16.72
CA LEU A 245 19.81 -2.01 15.90
C LEU A 245 20.90 -2.62 16.77
N GLU A 246 21.22 -1.99 17.91
CA GLU A 246 22.12 -2.55 18.92
C GLU A 246 21.52 -3.79 19.60
N GLU A 247 20.25 -3.72 20.03
CA GLU A 247 19.55 -4.88 20.61
C GLU A 247 19.47 -6.06 19.65
N ALA A 248 19.23 -5.81 18.35
CA ALA A 248 19.12 -6.87 17.35
C ALA A 248 20.47 -7.46 16.91
N ALA A 249 21.57 -6.75 17.16
CA ALA A 249 22.93 -7.20 16.86
C ALA A 249 23.59 -7.96 18.04
N ALA A 250 23.00 -7.89 19.23
CA ALA A 250 23.44 -8.58 20.44
C ALA A 250 22.88 -10.01 20.54
#